data_AF-A0A8C9B0K2-F1
#
_entry.id   AF-A0A8C9B0K2-F1
#
_cell.length_a   1.000
_cell.length_b   1.000
_cell.length_c   1.000
_cell.angle_alpha   90.00
_cell.angle_beta   90.00
_cell.angle_gamma   90.00
#
_symmetry.space_group_name_H-M   'P 1'
#
loop_
_entity.id
_entity.type
_entity.pdbx_description
1 polymer ?
#
loop_
_entity_poly.entity_id
_entity_poly.type
_entity_poly.pdbx_seq_one_letter_code
_entity_poly.pdbx_strand_id
1 'polypeptide(L)'
;KERNICGSNLLHATRNQLPLPCVPGSMPNASWTGNLRAIKWIDMEDKHGGCHGHYVHGICIYGNGDLRWLVNSPSLFANKFELNTYPLTVECLELRLRERTLNQSETAIQPSWYF
;
A
#
# COMPACT_ATOMS: atom_id res chain seq x y z
N LYS A 1 -23.26 -10.47 -13.70
CA LYS A 1 -22.91 -9.86 -15.00
C LYS A 1 -21.41 -9.59 -14.99
N GLU A 2 -20.65 -10.55 -15.49
CA GLU A 2 -19.19 -10.48 -15.62
C GLU A 2 -18.80 -9.24 -16.43
N ARG A 3 -17.85 -8.46 -15.91
CA ARG A 3 -17.11 -7.51 -16.72
C ARG A 3 -15.62 -7.79 -16.51
N ASN A 4 -15.02 -8.26 -17.59
CA ASN A 4 -13.59 -8.39 -17.80
C ASN A 4 -12.87 -7.11 -17.38
N ILE A 5 -11.90 -7.24 -16.47
CA ILE A 5 -10.84 -6.25 -16.31
C ILE A 5 -9.53 -7.03 -16.39
N CYS A 6 -9.09 -7.33 -17.62
CA CYS A 6 -7.69 -7.61 -17.93
C CYS A 6 -6.90 -6.30 -17.76
N GLY A 7 -6.76 -5.85 -16.52
CA GLY A 7 -5.77 -4.86 -16.11
C GLY A 7 -4.54 -5.60 -15.60
N SER A 8 -3.38 -4.97 -15.71
CA SER A 8 -2.03 -5.41 -15.32
C SER A 8 -1.85 -6.17 -14.00
N ASN A 9 -2.87 -6.22 -13.14
CA ASN A 9 -2.94 -7.06 -11.94
C ASN A 9 -3.00 -8.57 -12.24
N LEU A 10 -3.37 -9.00 -13.45
CA LEU A 10 -3.49 -10.43 -13.75
C LEU A 10 -2.14 -11.15 -13.92
N LEU A 11 -1.08 -10.51 -14.41
CA LEU A 11 0.19 -11.22 -14.72
C LEU A 11 0.88 -11.79 -13.48
N HIS A 12 0.83 -11.08 -12.34
CA HIS A 12 1.36 -11.60 -11.08
C HIS A 12 0.41 -12.61 -10.42
N ALA A 13 -0.90 -12.47 -10.65
CA ALA A 13 -1.91 -13.37 -10.09
C ALA A 13 -1.94 -14.72 -10.82
N THR A 14 -1.86 -14.74 -12.15
CA THR A 14 -1.89 -15.98 -12.95
C THR A 14 -0.71 -16.89 -12.66
N ARG A 15 0.48 -16.35 -12.37
CA ARG A 15 1.64 -17.18 -12.00
C ARG A 15 1.47 -17.90 -10.66
N ASN A 16 0.76 -17.30 -9.70
CA ASN A 16 0.50 -17.90 -8.39
C ASN A 16 -0.78 -18.76 -8.35
N GLN A 17 -1.67 -18.62 -9.34
CA GLN A 17 -2.93 -19.36 -9.47
C GLN A 17 -2.82 -20.62 -10.35
N LEU A 18 -1.73 -20.78 -11.11
CA LEU A 18 -1.47 -22.00 -11.86
C LEU A 18 -0.93 -23.08 -10.90
N PRO A 19 -1.55 -24.26 -10.82
CA PRO A 19 -1.05 -25.38 -10.02
C PRO A 19 0.18 -25.99 -10.69
N LEU A 20 1.31 -25.29 -10.61
CA LEU A 20 2.62 -25.85 -10.88
C LEU A 20 3.20 -26.26 -9.53
N PRO A 21 3.13 -27.56 -9.15
CA PRO A 21 3.58 -28.06 -7.85
C PRO A 21 5.10 -27.90 -7.59
N CYS A 22 5.83 -27.27 -8.51
CA CYS A 22 7.28 -27.09 -8.47
C CYS A 22 7.71 -25.63 -8.21
N VAL A 23 6.77 -24.71 -7.94
CA VAL A 23 7.11 -23.32 -7.60
C VAL A 23 6.94 -23.09 -6.10
N PRO A 24 8.04 -22.94 -5.33
CA PRO A 24 7.96 -22.54 -3.93
C PRO A 24 7.14 -21.24 -3.79
N GLY A 25 6.11 -21.25 -2.96
CA GLY A 25 5.20 -20.10 -2.77
C GLY A 25 3.93 -20.10 -3.63
N SER A 26 3.69 -21.13 -4.46
CA SER A 26 2.38 -21.28 -5.12
C SER A 26 1.29 -21.58 -4.11
N MET A 27 0.22 -20.80 -4.10
CA MET A 27 -0.97 -21.05 -3.28
C MET A 27 -2.10 -21.54 -4.19
N PRO A 28 -2.30 -22.87 -4.33
CA PRO A 28 -3.29 -23.43 -5.25
C PRO A 28 -4.75 -23.10 -4.88
N ASN A 29 -4.98 -22.57 -3.68
CA ASN A 29 -6.27 -22.04 -3.22
C ASN A 29 -6.11 -20.60 -2.72
N ALA A 30 -5.43 -19.76 -3.51
CA ALA A 30 -5.24 -18.35 -3.18
C ALA A 30 -6.57 -17.58 -3.28
N SER A 31 -7.16 -17.25 -2.13
CA SER A 31 -8.05 -16.10 -2.03
C SER A 31 -7.20 -14.82 -2.12
N TRP A 32 -7.71 -13.75 -2.74
CA TRP A 32 -7.01 -12.46 -2.82
C TRP A 32 -7.05 -11.76 -1.45
N THR A 33 -6.32 -12.31 -0.48
CA THR A 33 -6.19 -11.80 0.89
C THR A 33 -4.87 -11.06 1.12
N GLY A 34 -3.99 -11.00 0.10
CA GLY A 34 -2.72 -10.29 0.17
C GLY A 34 -2.89 -8.78 0.01
N ASN A 35 -2.91 -8.05 1.12
CA ASN A 35 -2.85 -6.59 1.14
C ASN A 35 -1.41 -6.09 1.00
N LEU A 36 -0.78 -6.34 -0.15
CA LEU A 36 0.56 -5.80 -0.42
C LEU A 36 0.54 -4.28 -0.59
N ARG A 37 -0.58 -3.73 -1.07
CA ARG A 37 -0.75 -2.30 -1.36
C ARG A 37 -2.02 -1.76 -0.71
N ALA A 38 -1.86 -0.69 0.06
CA ALA A 38 -2.96 0.16 0.50
C ALA A 38 -3.38 1.01 -0.70
N ILE A 39 -4.64 0.87 -1.15
CA ILE A 39 -5.23 1.66 -2.23
C ILE A 39 -6.64 2.06 -1.79
N LYS A 40 -6.95 3.35 -1.90
CA LYS A 40 -8.30 3.88 -1.70
C LYS A 40 -8.97 4.07 -3.06
N TRP A 41 -9.92 3.21 -3.37
CA TRP A 41 -10.73 3.31 -4.59
C TRP A 41 -12.00 4.11 -4.31
N ILE A 42 -12.44 4.89 -5.30
CA ILE A 42 -13.63 5.76 -5.19
C ILE A 42 -14.92 4.96 -4.98
N ASP A 43 -14.99 3.70 -5.43
CA ASP A 43 -16.14 2.82 -5.25
C ASP A 43 -16.16 2.11 -3.88
N MET A 44 -15.21 2.43 -3.00
CA MET A 44 -15.07 1.84 -1.66
C MET A 44 -14.98 2.88 -0.54
N GLU A 45 -15.46 4.10 -0.76
CA GLU A 45 -15.38 5.21 0.23
C GLU A 45 -15.89 4.84 1.61
N ASP A 46 -17.01 4.10 1.69
CA ASP A 46 -17.60 3.65 2.95
C ASP A 46 -16.66 2.77 3.79
N LYS A 47 -15.70 2.09 3.16
CA LYS A 47 -14.74 1.20 3.85
C LYS A 47 -13.53 1.94 4.41
N HIS A 48 -13.16 3.06 3.83
CA HIS A 48 -11.89 3.74 4.13
C HIS A 48 -12.06 5.21 4.57
N GLY A 49 -13.30 5.68 4.66
CA GLY A 49 -13.66 7.01 5.16
C GLY A 49 -13.43 8.12 4.14
N GLY A 50 -13.50 7.81 2.84
CA GLY A 50 -13.27 8.77 1.76
C GLY A 50 -11.79 9.13 1.55
N CYS A 51 -11.54 9.97 0.54
CA CYS A 51 -10.21 10.49 0.22
C CYS A 51 -10.06 11.93 0.75
N HIS A 52 -8.97 12.22 1.46
CA HIS A 52 -8.68 13.57 1.97
C HIS A 52 -7.69 14.34 1.10
N GLY A 53 -7.30 13.78 -0.04
CA GLY A 53 -6.63 14.49 -1.14
C GLY A 53 -7.61 14.67 -2.30
N HIS A 54 -7.37 13.95 -3.39
CA HIS A 54 -8.28 13.95 -4.55
C HIS A 54 -8.16 12.65 -5.36
N TYR A 55 -9.16 12.34 -6.18
CA TYR A 55 -9.13 11.15 -7.03
C TYR A 55 -8.56 11.44 -8.42
N VAL A 56 -7.69 10.55 -8.88
CA VAL A 56 -7.23 10.51 -10.28
C VAL A 56 -7.51 9.12 -10.82
N HIS A 57 -8.30 9.04 -11.89
CA HIS A 57 -8.74 7.77 -12.48
C HIS A 57 -9.38 6.80 -11.46
N GLY A 58 -10.13 7.34 -10.49
CA GLY A 58 -10.83 6.54 -9.46
C GLY A 58 -9.95 6.02 -8.31
N ILE A 59 -8.66 6.40 -8.28
CA ILE A 59 -7.72 6.09 -7.19
C ILE A 59 -7.42 7.37 -6.42
N CYS A 60 -7.46 7.30 -5.09
CA CYS A 60 -7.13 8.42 -4.22
C CYS A 60 -5.63 8.74 -4.30
N ILE A 61 -5.32 9.99 -4.60
CA ILE A 61 -4.05 10.63 -4.25
C ILE A 61 -4.18 11.05 -2.78
N TYR A 62 -3.34 10.48 -1.92
CA TYR A 62 -3.41 10.74 -0.49
C TYR A 62 -3.10 12.19 -0.14
N GLY A 63 -3.95 12.77 0.71
CA GLY A 63 -3.69 14.05 1.37
C GLY A 63 -3.34 13.87 2.84
N ASN A 64 -3.08 14.99 3.53
CA ASN A 64 -2.64 14.97 4.93
C ASN A 64 -3.66 14.30 5.87
N GLY A 65 -4.96 14.38 5.54
CA GLY A 65 -6.02 13.72 6.31
C GLY A 65 -5.99 12.19 6.22
N ASP A 66 -5.31 11.62 5.22
CA ASP A 66 -5.19 10.18 5.03
C ASP A 66 -4.05 9.54 5.84
N LEU A 67 -3.19 10.34 6.47
CA LEU A 67 -2.02 9.86 7.25
C LEU A 67 -2.41 8.83 8.32
N ARG A 68 -3.51 9.07 9.05
CA ARG A 68 -3.98 8.14 10.09
C ARG A 68 -4.38 6.79 9.49
N TRP A 69 -5.00 6.79 8.31
CA TRP A 69 -5.39 5.56 7.63
C TRP A 69 -4.15 4.82 7.09
N LEU A 70 -3.18 5.55 6.55
CA LEU A 70 -1.93 5.00 6.02
C LEU A 70 -1.07 4.35 7.10
N VAL A 71 -0.85 5.03 8.24
CA VAL A 71 0.01 4.55 9.34
C VAL A 71 -0.56 3.29 10.00
N ASN A 72 -1.89 3.15 10.02
CA ASN A 72 -2.58 2.01 10.61
C ASN A 72 -2.80 0.86 9.61
N SER A 73 -2.43 1.02 8.34
CA SER A 73 -2.61 -0.01 7.33
C SER A 73 -1.62 -1.16 7.55
N PRO A 74 -2.06 -2.44 7.45
CA PRO A 74 -1.16 -3.58 7.47
C PRO A 74 -0.39 -3.76 6.15
N SER A 75 -0.62 -2.89 5.16
CA SER A 75 0.00 -3.01 3.84
C SER A 75 1.46 -2.56 3.85
N LEU A 76 2.29 -3.21 3.03
CA LEU A 76 3.71 -2.85 2.91
C LEU A 76 3.94 -1.58 2.08
N PHE A 77 3.10 -1.36 1.08
CA PHE A 77 3.18 -0.20 0.19
C PHE A 77 1.85 0.54 0.16
N ALA A 78 1.87 1.79 -0.29
CA ALA A 78 0.67 2.59 -0.50
C ALA A 78 0.72 3.24 -1.89
N ASN A 79 -0.44 3.43 -2.52
CA ASN A 79 -0.58 4.09 -3.81
C ASN A 79 -1.89 4.92 -3.85
N LYS A 80 -1.88 6.20 -4.22
CA LYS A 80 -0.80 7.01 -4.85
C LYS A 80 -0.48 8.27 -4.03
N PHE A 81 0.75 8.77 -4.16
CA PHE A 81 1.21 10.04 -3.56
C PHE A 81 1.47 11.10 -4.63
N GLU A 82 1.36 12.37 -4.23
CA GLU A 82 1.75 13.51 -5.06
C GLU A 82 2.49 14.56 -4.23
N LEU A 83 3.79 14.68 -4.48
CA LEU A 83 4.68 15.55 -3.73
C LEU A 83 4.40 17.05 -3.92
N ASN A 84 3.95 17.44 -5.12
CA ASN A 84 3.72 18.85 -5.43
C ASN A 84 2.49 19.41 -4.71
N THR A 85 1.49 18.57 -4.46
CA THR A 85 0.20 18.97 -3.87
C THR A 85 0.17 18.71 -2.36
N TYR A 86 0.70 17.56 -1.93
CA TYR A 86 0.67 17.14 -0.52
C TYR A 86 2.07 16.68 -0.03
N PRO A 87 3.08 17.57 -0.04
CA PRO A 87 4.45 17.21 0.36
C PRO A 87 4.51 16.65 1.78
N LEU A 88 3.73 17.25 2.70
CA LEU A 88 3.65 16.84 4.10
C LEU A 88 3.13 15.41 4.30
N THR A 89 2.30 14.90 3.37
CA THR A 89 1.81 13.52 3.47
C THR A 89 2.96 12.53 3.34
N VAL A 90 3.89 12.78 2.42
CA VAL A 90 5.05 11.89 2.23
C VAL A 90 6.08 12.10 3.35
N GLU A 91 6.37 13.36 3.70
CA GLU A 91 7.35 13.69 4.73
C GLU A 91 6.96 13.13 6.10
N CYS A 92 5.72 13.33 6.55
CA CYS A 92 5.26 12.78 7.83
C CYS A 92 5.25 11.24 7.83
N LEU A 93 4.94 10.61 6.69
CA LEU A 93 4.97 9.16 6.58
C LEU A 93 6.41 8.64 6.70
N GLU A 94 7.36 9.29 6.03
CA GLU A 94 8.78 8.96 6.09
C GLU A 94 9.32 9.10 7.52
N LEU A 95 9.07 10.25 8.17
CA LEU A 95 9.48 10.49 9.56
C LEU A 95 8.91 9.43 10.51
N ARG A 96 7.63 9.09 10.36
CA ARG A 96 6.97 8.08 11.19
C ARG A 96 7.56 6.68 10.97
N LEU A 97 7.84 6.31 9.73
CA LEU A 97 8.46 5.03 9.40
C LEU A 97 9.90 4.98 9.92
N ARG A 98 10.69 6.05 9.76
CA ARG A 98 12.05 6.17 10.29
C ARG A 98 12.06 6.00 11.81
N GLU A 99 11.21 6.74 12.52
CA GLU A 99 11.05 6.63 13.97
C GLU A 99 10.72 5.20 14.39
N ARG A 100 9.76 4.55 13.71
CA ARG A 100 9.38 3.17 13.99
C ARG A 100 10.54 2.20 13.76
N THR A 101 11.27 2.33 12.66
CA THR A 101 12.41 1.47 12.34
C THR A 101 13.55 1.62 13.36
N LEU A 102 13.87 2.85 13.76
CA LEU A 102 14.88 3.10 14.79
C LEU A 102 14.45 2.55 16.14
N ASN A 103 13.19 2.73 16.55
CA ASN A 103 12.70 2.19 17.82
C ASN A 103 12.62 0.66 17.86
N GLN A 104 12.54 0.00 16.69
CA GLN A 104 12.44 -1.45 16.55
C GLN A 104 13.78 -2.11 16.17
N SER A 105 14.89 -1.37 16.15
CA SER A 105 16.18 -1.93 15.76
C SER A 105 16.74 -2.84 16.85
N GLU A 106 16.99 -4.10 16.51
CA GLU A 106 17.67 -5.06 17.40
C GLU A 106 19.19 -4.86 17.43
N THR A 107 19.74 -4.11 16.47
CA THR A 107 21.17 -3.82 16.34
C THR A 107 21.49 -2.42 16.86
N ALA A 108 22.74 -2.20 17.26
CA ALA A 108 23.18 -0.88 17.72
C ALA A 108 23.06 0.15 16.59
N ILE A 109 22.24 1.18 16.80
CA ILE A 109 22.01 2.24 15.84
C ILE A 109 23.28 3.10 15.74
N GLN A 110 23.78 3.29 14.52
CA GLN A 110 24.88 4.22 14.28
C GLN A 110 24.38 5.66 14.48
N PRO A 111 25.11 6.52 15.22
CA PRO A 111 24.69 7.91 15.45
C PRO A 111 24.39 8.70 14.17
N SER A 112 25.04 8.37 13.06
CA SER A 112 24.82 8.98 11.75
C SER A 112 23.44 8.68 11.14
N TRP A 113 22.68 7.72 11.66
CA TRP A 113 21.35 7.36 11.16
C TRP A 113 20.21 8.19 11.78
N TYR A 114 20.50 9.07 12.73
CA TYR A 114 19.53 10.02 13.27
C TYR A 114 19.45 11.33 12.47
N PHE A 115 20.44 11.60 11.62
CA PHE A 115 20.56 12.83 10.83
C PHE A 115 20.21 12.56 9.36
#